data_AF-A0A1U8DLP8-F1
#
_entry.id   AF-A0A1U8DLP8-F1
#
_cell.length_a   1.000
_cell.length_b   1.000
_cell.length_c   1.000
_cell.angle_alpha   90.00
_cell.angle_beta   90.00
_cell.angle_gamma   90.00
#
_symmetry.space_group_name_H-M   'P 1'
#
loop_
_entity.id
_entity.type
_entity.pdbx_description
1 polymer ?
#
loop_
_entity_poly.entity_id
_entity_poly.type
_entity_poly.pdbx_seq_one_letter_code
_entity_poly.pdbx_strand_id
1 'polypeptide(L)'
;MLQYKSSFQFDCSCMGLNSTAAVPQPAPIPRPTAALPGTAEGHPGCTAWDPGHTKGTWPQQYARCLQAPRTGRTSCTELARMNPDSAQPLQRGPEPPRKPSAALQAFKRLGIPIIAAVLSVATLVAIAFLIKGLVERYYFFCSKTFKFIPLQQLCDEQTDCFWGEDEEHCVQRTPLGPSLGVRVSKDGSTLQVLNRETGVWFWACHDNFNLTLASAACKQLGYDSVPTFQAVDTVDVRGLPFREVTLSNGSLHVQDTSRQCLSGSRVSLTCSGCGESLRTPRILGGERATIEAWPWQVSLQYQREHMCGGSIIGPRWVLTAAHCFKTNPRTQSWHVQAGSELLSDANTNTALVEKVFVPDGTSVIPQGDDIALVKLQTPLRLSGVVKPVCLPFFDEDLNPGTPVWVTGWGYTRRNGKLSSVLQQAEIQVIAQSVCNAVSAYQGEITEKMLCAGLLQGGVDACQGDSGGPLLYEQQRWHVVGIVSWGQGCGEASTPGVYTNVKAYLDWIHTVQRSEQ
;
A
#
# COMPACT_ATOMS: atom_id res chain seq x y z
N MET A 1 48.08 60.48 20.18
CA MET A 1 48.19 59.58 21.36
C MET A 1 47.72 58.21 20.89
N LEU A 2 48.64 57.27 20.69
CA LEU A 2 48.88 56.10 21.57
C LEU A 2 47.67 55.14 21.58
N GLN A 3 47.68 54.07 20.77
CA GLN A 3 48.16 52.71 21.07
C GLN A 3 47.23 51.96 22.05
N TYR A 4 46.87 50.68 21.85
CA TYR A 4 47.72 49.54 21.50
C TYR A 4 47.06 48.51 20.56
N LYS A 5 47.89 47.65 19.92
CA LYS A 5 47.49 46.49 19.09
C LYS A 5 47.60 45.18 19.89
N SER A 6 46.86 44.14 19.49
CA SER A 6 47.44 42.79 19.36
C SER A 6 46.66 41.92 18.37
N SER A 7 47.31 41.57 17.26
CA SER A 7 46.89 40.51 16.33
C SER A 7 47.88 39.35 16.49
N PHE A 8 47.45 38.10 16.29
CA PHE A 8 48.38 37.05 15.85
C PHE A 8 47.68 36.02 14.96
N GLN A 9 48.27 35.85 13.78
CA GLN A 9 48.04 34.83 12.77
C GLN A 9 49.44 34.51 12.25
N PHE A 10 49.80 33.23 12.07
CA PHE A 10 50.97 32.86 11.28
C PHE A 10 50.82 31.47 10.65
N ASP A 11 51.44 31.35 9.48
CA ASP A 11 51.31 30.26 8.51
C ASP A 11 52.49 29.27 8.53
N CYS A 12 52.23 28.09 7.95
CA CYS A 12 53.12 27.23 7.13
C CYS A 12 54.61 27.02 7.51
N SER A 13 55.06 25.75 7.48
CA SER A 13 55.81 25.21 6.32
C SER A 13 56.35 23.77 6.45
N CYS A 14 56.54 23.18 5.27
CA CYS A 14 56.99 21.84 4.87
C CYS A 14 58.29 21.28 5.48
N MET A 15 58.43 19.95 5.46
CA MET A 15 59.51 19.23 4.75
C MET A 15 59.17 17.73 4.61
N GLY A 16 59.67 17.05 3.57
CA GLY A 16 59.46 15.60 3.35
C GLY A 16 60.76 14.89 2.97
N LEU A 17 60.73 13.56 2.79
CA LEU A 17 61.82 12.77 2.19
C LEU A 17 61.33 11.39 1.70
N ASN A 18 61.92 10.91 0.61
CA ASN A 18 61.67 9.58 0.00
C ASN A 18 62.41 8.46 0.77
N SER A 19 61.91 7.21 0.69
CA SER A 19 62.74 6.05 0.31
C SER A 19 61.96 4.77 -0.01
N THR A 20 62.40 4.19 -1.12
CA THR A 20 62.14 2.89 -1.78
C THR A 20 62.09 1.60 -0.94
N ALA A 21 61.26 0.65 -1.45
CA ALA A 21 61.56 -0.76 -1.75
C ALA A 21 61.13 -1.95 -0.83
N ALA A 22 60.52 -2.92 -1.55
CA ALA A 22 60.66 -4.39 -1.47
C ALA A 22 59.81 -5.25 -0.50
N VAL A 23 59.34 -6.36 -1.09
CA VAL A 23 58.53 -7.48 -0.56
C VAL A 23 59.48 -8.65 -0.18
N PRO A 24 59.21 -9.42 0.90
CA PRO A 24 58.89 -10.85 0.70
C PRO A 24 57.92 -11.51 1.72
N GLN A 25 57.14 -12.49 1.26
CA GLN A 25 56.64 -13.64 2.05
C GLN A 25 57.61 -14.86 1.85
N PRO A 26 57.40 -16.11 2.36
CA PRO A 26 56.31 -16.70 3.17
C PRO A 26 56.72 -17.72 4.29
N ALA A 27 55.68 -18.30 4.94
CA ALA A 27 55.64 -19.66 5.56
C ALA A 27 56.41 -19.90 6.89
N PRO A 28 56.20 -21.04 7.64
CA PRO A 28 55.33 -22.22 7.37
C PRO A 28 54.41 -22.72 8.52
N ILE A 29 53.68 -23.81 8.23
CA ILE A 29 52.79 -24.61 9.11
C ILE A 29 53.61 -25.67 9.90
N PRO A 30 53.11 -26.24 11.02
CA PRO A 30 52.89 -27.70 11.03
C PRO A 30 51.62 -28.21 11.78
N ARG A 31 50.96 -29.22 11.19
CA ARG A 31 50.30 -30.39 11.85
C ARG A 31 51.38 -31.51 11.95
N PRO A 32 51.25 -32.65 12.70
CA PRO A 32 50.07 -33.52 12.95
C PRO A 32 49.98 -33.98 14.44
N THR A 33 49.30 -35.05 14.92
CA THR A 33 48.81 -36.34 14.37
C THR A 33 47.69 -36.94 15.24
N ALA A 34 47.02 -38.02 14.79
CA ALA A 34 45.86 -38.67 15.44
C ALA A 34 46.19 -39.90 16.31
N ALA A 35 45.27 -40.29 17.21
CA ALA A 35 45.10 -41.67 17.70
C ALA A 35 43.70 -41.95 18.33
N LEU A 36 43.12 -43.09 17.96
CA LEU A 36 42.11 -43.93 18.66
C LEU A 36 42.80 -45.32 18.88
N PRO A 37 42.25 -46.37 19.57
CA PRO A 37 40.85 -46.65 19.93
C PRO A 37 40.61 -47.34 21.32
N GLY A 38 39.36 -47.80 21.59
CA GLY A 38 38.98 -48.79 22.63
C GLY A 38 37.70 -48.41 23.39
N THR A 39 36.48 -48.98 23.27
CA THR A 39 35.93 -50.38 23.38
C THR A 39 35.39 -50.77 24.78
N ALA A 40 34.06 -50.81 24.93
CA ALA A 40 33.22 -51.66 25.80
C ALA A 40 31.75 -51.19 25.63
N GLU A 41 30.86 -51.84 24.86
CA GLU A 41 30.08 -53.08 25.12
C GLU A 41 29.02 -52.99 26.23
N GLY A 42 27.74 -53.30 25.92
CA GLY A 42 26.61 -53.25 26.86
C GLY A 42 25.19 -53.24 26.22
N HIS A 43 24.85 -54.27 25.44
CA HIS A 43 23.53 -54.53 24.78
C HIS A 43 22.46 -55.13 25.74
N PRO A 44 21.22 -55.53 25.35
CA PRO A 44 20.38 -55.28 24.13
C PRO A 44 18.84 -55.04 24.38
N GLY A 45 18.05 -54.92 23.30
CA GLY A 45 16.58 -55.19 23.25
C GLY A 45 15.76 -54.09 22.54
N CYS A 46 15.40 -54.17 21.24
CA CYS A 46 14.38 -55.03 20.58
C CYS A 46 12.96 -54.85 21.15
N THR A 47 11.87 -54.69 20.37
CA THR A 47 11.59 -54.56 18.92
C THR A 47 10.15 -54.00 18.75
N ALA A 48 9.76 -53.55 17.54
CA ALA A 48 8.40 -53.04 17.28
C ALA A 48 7.30 -54.12 17.33
N TRP A 49 6.03 -53.72 17.57
CA TRP A 49 4.81 -54.04 16.78
C TRP A 49 3.57 -53.28 17.32
N ASP A 50 2.45 -53.36 16.58
CA ASP A 50 1.34 -52.38 16.54
C ASP A 50 0.12 -52.73 17.49
N PRO A 51 -1.13 -52.23 17.34
CA PRO A 51 -1.76 -51.40 18.37
C PRO A 51 -2.97 -52.05 19.10
N GLY A 52 -3.38 -51.49 20.25
CA GLY A 52 -4.56 -51.97 20.98
C GLY A 52 -5.13 -51.03 22.07
N HIS A 53 -6.43 -50.76 21.96
CA HIS A 53 -7.33 -50.07 22.90
C HIS A 53 -6.95 -50.01 24.40
N THR A 54 -7.14 -48.85 25.05
CA THR A 54 -8.15 -48.67 26.14
C THR A 54 -8.38 -47.20 26.53
N LYS A 55 -9.46 -46.93 27.28
CA LYS A 55 -9.98 -45.59 27.66
C LYS A 55 -9.31 -45.06 28.94
N GLY A 56 -9.08 -43.74 29.04
CA GLY A 56 -8.58 -43.10 30.27
C GLY A 56 -8.62 -41.56 30.29
N THR A 57 -9.76 -41.01 30.73
CA THR A 57 -10.00 -39.68 31.35
C THR A 57 -8.93 -38.56 31.40
N TRP A 58 -9.31 -37.37 30.88
CA TRP A 58 -9.28 -36.00 31.47
C TRP A 58 -8.23 -35.61 32.54
N PRO A 59 -7.63 -34.39 32.48
CA PRO A 59 -8.35 -33.10 32.66
C PRO A 59 -7.85 -32.00 31.66
N GLN A 60 -8.14 -30.69 31.72
CA GLN A 60 -8.68 -29.78 32.76
C GLN A 60 -9.11 -28.45 32.08
N GLN A 61 -10.17 -27.76 32.55
CA GLN A 61 -10.35 -26.32 32.27
C GLN A 61 -10.89 -25.59 33.51
N TYR A 62 -10.38 -24.37 33.71
CA TYR A 62 -10.61 -23.53 34.89
C TYR A 62 -11.88 -22.69 34.78
N ALA A 63 -12.58 -22.50 35.90
CA ALA A 63 -13.46 -21.34 36.14
C ALA A 63 -13.32 -20.89 37.60
N ARG A 64 -13.23 -19.57 37.83
CA ARG A 64 -12.98 -18.96 39.16
C ARG A 64 -14.27 -18.79 39.97
N CYS A 65 -14.15 -18.79 41.30
CA CYS A 65 -15.19 -18.40 42.26
C CYS A 65 -15.11 -16.90 42.65
N LEU A 66 -15.97 -16.51 43.62
CA LEU A 66 -16.24 -15.21 44.29
C LEU A 66 -17.59 -14.62 43.82
N GLN A 67 -18.55 -14.17 44.65
CA GLN A 67 -18.64 -14.05 46.13
C GLN A 67 -20.14 -14.06 46.60
N ALA A 68 -20.39 -14.11 47.92
CA ALA A 68 -21.72 -14.22 48.59
C ALA A 68 -22.29 -12.81 49.00
N PRO A 69 -23.32 -12.58 49.88
CA PRO A 69 -24.09 -13.51 50.75
C PRO A 69 -25.62 -13.23 51.05
N ARG A 70 -26.22 -14.25 51.70
CA ARG A 70 -27.38 -14.35 52.64
C ARG A 70 -28.27 -13.14 53.04
N THR A 71 -29.57 -13.42 53.03
CA THR A 71 -30.56 -13.30 54.15
C THR A 71 -31.57 -14.48 54.06
N GLY A 72 -32.48 -14.83 54.99
CA GLY A 72 -32.67 -14.46 56.41
C GLY A 72 -34.04 -14.94 56.99
N ARG A 73 -34.07 -15.46 58.25
CA ARG A 73 -35.23 -15.96 59.07
C ARG A 73 -35.85 -17.30 58.62
N THR A 74 -36.00 -18.38 59.43
CA THR A 74 -36.58 -18.62 60.80
C THR A 74 -38.11 -18.36 60.86
N SER A 75 -38.96 -19.21 61.48
CA SER A 75 -38.75 -20.10 62.66
C SER A 75 -39.67 -21.35 62.69
N CYS A 76 -39.46 -22.18 63.73
CA CYS A 76 -40.21 -23.32 64.33
C CYS A 76 -41.73 -23.47 64.05
N THR A 77 -42.40 -24.59 64.33
CA THR A 77 -42.17 -25.75 65.24
C THR A 77 -42.78 -27.01 64.55
N GLU A 78 -42.80 -28.27 65.02
CA GLU A 78 -42.55 -28.93 66.31
C GLU A 78 -42.13 -30.42 66.14
N LEU A 79 -41.99 -31.18 67.24
CA LEU A 79 -41.68 -32.61 67.26
C LEU A 79 -42.53 -33.32 68.34
N ALA A 80 -43.41 -34.23 67.93
CA ALA A 80 -44.11 -35.15 68.83
C ALA A 80 -43.61 -36.60 68.60
N ARG A 81 -43.27 -37.29 69.70
CA ARG A 81 -42.77 -38.67 69.71
C ARG A 81 -43.94 -39.67 69.67
N MET A 82 -43.79 -40.84 69.02
CA MET A 82 -43.59 -42.14 69.71
C MET A 82 -43.62 -43.37 68.78
N ASN A 83 -42.63 -44.24 69.01
CA ASN A 83 -42.47 -45.68 68.78
C ASN A 83 -42.92 -46.42 67.49
N PRO A 84 -42.15 -47.48 67.10
CA PRO A 84 -42.51 -48.43 66.06
C PRO A 84 -43.42 -49.55 66.60
N ASP A 85 -43.60 -50.60 65.78
CA ASP A 85 -44.32 -51.86 66.05
C ASP A 85 -45.86 -51.81 65.96
N SER A 86 -46.33 -51.79 64.71
CA SER A 86 -47.50 -52.59 64.28
C SER A 86 -47.46 -52.81 62.77
N ALA A 87 -46.97 -53.96 62.34
CA ALA A 87 -46.97 -54.35 60.93
C ALA A 87 -48.33 -54.94 60.53
N GLN A 88 -49.09 -54.21 59.71
CA GLN A 88 -50.18 -54.78 58.90
C GLN A 88 -50.11 -54.25 57.47
N PRO A 89 -50.35 -55.11 56.45
CA PRO A 89 -50.17 -54.74 55.05
C PRO A 89 -51.37 -53.93 54.53
N LEU A 90 -51.27 -52.60 54.57
CA LEU A 90 -52.19 -51.75 53.82
C LEU A 90 -51.95 -51.93 52.32
N GLN A 91 -53.00 -52.37 51.62
CA GLN A 91 -53.00 -52.66 50.20
C GLN A 91 -52.55 -51.43 49.40
N ARG A 92 -51.48 -51.58 48.61
CA ARG A 92 -51.02 -50.56 47.66
C ARG A 92 -51.99 -50.51 46.48
N GLY A 93 -53.09 -49.77 46.63
CA GLY A 93 -53.99 -49.42 45.55
C GLY A 93 -53.23 -48.72 44.40
N PRO A 94 -53.73 -48.79 43.15
CA PRO A 94 -53.02 -48.27 42.00
C PRO A 94 -52.85 -46.75 42.11
N GLU A 95 -51.61 -46.28 42.01
CA GLU A 95 -51.27 -44.86 41.97
C GLU A 95 -51.97 -44.22 40.76
N PRO A 96 -52.77 -43.15 40.93
CA PRO A 96 -53.47 -42.54 39.81
C PRO A 96 -52.43 -41.94 38.84
N PRO A 97 -52.58 -42.11 37.51
CA PRO A 97 -51.59 -41.62 36.57
C PRO A 97 -51.48 -40.10 36.70
N ARG A 98 -50.25 -39.61 36.94
CA ARG A 98 -49.95 -38.16 36.97
C ARG A 98 -50.42 -37.55 35.65
N LYS A 99 -51.56 -36.84 35.68
CA LYS A 99 -52.07 -36.08 34.53
C LYS A 99 -50.95 -35.13 34.06
N PRO A 100 -50.62 -35.08 32.77
CA PRO A 100 -49.69 -34.08 32.25
C PRO A 100 -50.18 -32.69 32.66
N SER A 101 -49.28 -31.81 33.13
CA SER A 101 -49.69 -30.45 33.47
C SER A 101 -50.34 -29.78 32.25
N ALA A 102 -51.39 -28.97 32.47
CA ALA A 102 -52.08 -28.30 31.38
C ALA A 102 -51.11 -27.44 30.54
N ALA A 103 -50.08 -26.88 31.18
CA ALA A 103 -48.96 -26.20 30.51
C ALA A 103 -48.18 -27.09 29.54
N LEU A 104 -47.88 -28.35 29.89
CA LEU A 104 -47.20 -29.29 28.99
C LEU A 104 -48.07 -29.70 27.80
N GLN A 105 -49.39 -29.82 27.98
CA GLN A 105 -50.33 -30.07 26.88
C GLN A 105 -50.50 -28.84 25.98
N ALA A 106 -50.58 -27.63 26.56
CA ALA A 106 -50.62 -26.37 25.80
C ALA A 106 -49.32 -26.14 25.01
N PHE A 107 -48.15 -26.37 25.63
CA PHE A 107 -46.85 -26.31 24.94
C PHE A 107 -46.74 -27.35 23.82
N LYS A 108 -47.27 -28.57 24.00
CA LYS A 108 -47.33 -29.57 22.92
C LYS A 108 -48.29 -29.20 21.79
N ARG A 109 -49.41 -28.53 22.06
CA ARG A 109 -50.41 -28.14 21.06
C ARG A 109 -50.10 -26.84 20.32
N LEU A 110 -49.46 -25.86 20.96
CA LEU A 110 -49.18 -24.54 20.42
C LEU A 110 -47.67 -24.22 20.35
N GLY A 111 -46.90 -24.58 21.38
CA GLY A 111 -45.46 -24.33 21.43
C GLY A 111 -44.69 -25.09 20.35
N ILE A 112 -44.90 -26.40 20.21
CA ILE A 112 -44.23 -27.22 19.18
C ILE A 112 -44.47 -26.70 17.75
N PRO A 113 -45.71 -26.45 17.27
CA PRO A 113 -45.89 -25.94 15.90
C PRO A 113 -45.34 -24.51 15.72
N ILE A 114 -45.37 -23.65 16.73
CA ILE A 114 -44.74 -22.32 16.66
C ILE A 114 -43.22 -22.46 16.55
N ILE A 115 -42.58 -23.31 17.36
CA ILE A 115 -41.13 -23.55 17.28
C ILE A 115 -40.75 -24.17 15.93
N ALA A 116 -41.54 -25.13 15.42
CA ALA A 116 -41.32 -25.72 14.10
C ALA A 116 -41.45 -24.68 12.96
N ALA A 117 -42.42 -23.76 13.05
CA ALA A 117 -42.58 -22.66 12.09
C ALA A 117 -41.46 -21.62 12.18
N VAL A 118 -40.99 -21.29 13.39
CA VAL A 118 -39.83 -20.39 13.56
C VAL A 118 -38.56 -21.03 13.03
N LEU A 119 -38.34 -22.32 13.27
CA LEU A 119 -37.19 -23.06 12.74
C LEU A 119 -37.25 -23.24 11.21
N SER A 120 -38.43 -23.42 10.62
CA SER A 120 -38.56 -23.49 9.16
C SER A 120 -38.36 -22.14 8.48
N VAL A 121 -38.85 -21.04 9.08
CA VAL A 121 -38.54 -19.68 8.60
C VAL A 121 -37.05 -19.39 8.74
N ALA A 122 -36.43 -19.76 9.87
CA ALA A 122 -34.99 -19.56 10.07
C ALA A 122 -34.13 -20.36 9.07
N THR A 123 -34.49 -21.60 8.74
CA THR A 123 -33.79 -22.36 7.69
C THR A 123 -34.04 -21.82 6.29
N LEU A 124 -35.26 -21.37 5.95
CA LEU A 124 -35.53 -20.70 4.67
C LEU A 124 -34.71 -19.40 4.53
N VAL A 125 -34.58 -18.60 5.59
CA VAL A 125 -33.74 -17.40 5.61
C VAL A 125 -32.26 -17.77 5.46
N ALA A 126 -31.76 -18.79 6.17
CA ALA A 126 -30.38 -19.26 6.01
C ALA A 126 -30.10 -19.78 4.59
N ILE A 127 -31.03 -20.53 4.00
CA ILE A 127 -30.95 -21.01 2.62
C ILE A 127 -30.96 -19.82 1.64
N ALA A 128 -31.80 -18.80 1.87
CA ALA A 128 -31.82 -17.59 1.04
C ALA A 128 -30.48 -16.81 1.11
N PHE A 129 -29.86 -16.71 2.29
CA PHE A 129 -28.52 -16.12 2.43
C PHE A 129 -27.44 -16.95 1.72
N LEU A 130 -27.50 -18.28 1.80
CA LEU A 130 -26.56 -19.16 1.09
C LEU A 130 -26.74 -19.08 -0.44
N ILE A 131 -27.98 -19.06 -0.93
CA ILE A 131 -28.29 -18.87 -2.36
C ILE A 131 -27.80 -17.49 -2.81
N LYS A 132 -28.08 -16.43 -2.05
CA LYS A 132 -27.61 -15.08 -2.36
C LYS A 132 -26.09 -15.04 -2.49
N GLY A 133 -25.35 -15.53 -1.49
CA GLY A 133 -23.89 -15.55 -1.51
C GLY A 133 -23.29 -16.43 -2.60
N LEU A 134 -24.00 -17.49 -3.03
CA LEU A 134 -23.58 -18.31 -4.17
C LEU A 134 -23.87 -17.64 -5.52
N VAL A 135 -25.01 -16.95 -5.66
CA VAL A 135 -25.34 -16.18 -6.87
C VAL A 135 -24.38 -15.01 -7.04
N GLU A 136 -24.17 -14.18 -6.01
CA GLU A 136 -23.25 -13.03 -6.05
C GLU A 136 -21.78 -13.43 -6.29
N ARG A 137 -21.41 -14.70 -6.04
CA ARG A 137 -20.07 -15.25 -6.31
C ARG A 137 -19.84 -15.60 -7.79
N TYR A 138 -20.88 -15.80 -8.59
CA TYR A 138 -20.77 -16.25 -9.98
C TYR A 138 -21.49 -15.35 -10.99
N TYR A 139 -22.44 -14.54 -10.54
CA TYR A 139 -23.30 -13.72 -11.38
C TYR A 139 -23.41 -12.27 -10.86
N PHE A 140 -23.46 -11.32 -11.78
CA PHE A 140 -23.97 -9.97 -11.53
C PHE A 140 -25.47 -9.89 -11.90
N PHE A 141 -26.20 -9.05 -11.17
CA PHE A 141 -27.62 -8.78 -11.39
C PHE A 141 -27.82 -7.38 -12.00
N CYS A 142 -28.22 -7.33 -13.27
CA CYS A 142 -28.64 -6.10 -13.95
C CYS A 142 -29.95 -5.59 -13.30
N SER A 143 -29.92 -4.38 -12.73
CA SER A 143 -31.04 -3.86 -11.94
C SER A 143 -32.25 -3.46 -12.79
N LYS A 144 -32.03 -2.94 -14.01
CA LYS A 144 -33.14 -2.50 -14.88
C LYS A 144 -33.86 -3.63 -15.59
N THR A 145 -33.14 -4.71 -15.94
CA THR A 145 -33.68 -5.84 -16.72
C THR A 145 -34.03 -7.06 -15.88
N PHE A 146 -33.65 -7.08 -14.59
CA PHE A 146 -33.78 -8.24 -13.72
C PHE A 146 -33.06 -9.50 -14.30
N LYS A 147 -32.02 -9.28 -15.12
CA LYS A 147 -31.18 -10.31 -15.76
C LYS A 147 -29.98 -10.63 -14.87
N PHE A 148 -29.60 -11.90 -14.78
CA PHE A 148 -28.29 -12.29 -14.27
C PHE A 148 -27.33 -12.51 -15.43
N ILE A 149 -26.12 -11.96 -15.33
CA ILE A 149 -25.00 -12.21 -16.25
C ILE A 149 -23.86 -12.88 -15.47
N PRO A 150 -23.07 -13.80 -16.06
CA PRO A 150 -21.87 -14.34 -15.42
C PRO A 150 -20.87 -13.22 -15.14
N LEU A 151 -20.07 -13.33 -14.07
CA LEU A 151 -19.04 -12.33 -13.75
C LEU A 151 -17.94 -12.19 -14.81
N GLN A 152 -17.87 -13.07 -15.81
CA GLN A 152 -16.98 -12.92 -16.97
C GLN A 152 -17.51 -11.91 -18.01
N GLN A 153 -18.80 -11.59 -18.01
CA GLN A 153 -19.44 -10.57 -18.86
C GLN A 153 -19.56 -9.21 -18.12
N LEU A 154 -18.63 -8.93 -17.21
CA LEU A 154 -18.66 -7.74 -16.36
C LEU A 154 -17.33 -7.03 -16.45
N CYS A 155 -17.34 -5.76 -16.87
CA CYS A 155 -16.15 -5.03 -17.26
C CYS A 155 -15.41 -5.72 -18.43
N ASP A 156 -16.16 -6.25 -19.40
CA ASP A 156 -15.63 -6.94 -20.58
C ASP A 156 -15.66 -6.09 -21.86
N GLU A 157 -15.98 -4.80 -21.74
CA GLU A 157 -16.11 -3.82 -22.83
C GLU A 157 -17.30 -4.10 -23.78
N GLN A 158 -18.20 -5.02 -23.42
CA GLN A 158 -19.46 -5.29 -24.11
C GLN A 158 -20.67 -4.85 -23.26
N THR A 159 -21.81 -4.61 -23.91
CA THR A 159 -23.04 -4.13 -23.24
C THR A 159 -24.05 -5.26 -23.10
N ASP A 160 -23.96 -6.00 -22.00
CA ASP A 160 -24.79 -7.16 -21.67
C ASP A 160 -26.00 -6.81 -20.77
N CYS A 161 -25.90 -5.73 -19.99
CA CYS A 161 -27.03 -5.08 -19.30
C CYS A 161 -27.60 -3.91 -20.14
N PHE A 162 -28.88 -3.58 -19.89
CA PHE A 162 -29.55 -2.45 -20.54
C PHE A 162 -28.92 -1.12 -20.09
N TRP A 163 -28.54 -0.26 -21.05
CA TRP A 163 -27.75 0.97 -20.85
C TRP A 163 -26.34 0.78 -20.28
N GLY A 164 -25.81 -0.44 -20.22
CA GLY A 164 -24.43 -0.67 -19.78
C GLY A 164 -24.21 -0.57 -18.26
N GLU A 165 -25.20 -0.97 -17.44
CA GLU A 165 -25.04 -1.02 -15.97
C GLU A 165 -23.86 -1.91 -15.49
N ASP A 166 -23.49 -2.88 -16.31
CA ASP A 166 -22.31 -3.73 -16.20
C ASP A 166 -21.01 -2.93 -16.35
N GLU A 167 -20.94 -2.03 -17.34
CA GLU A 167 -19.72 -1.30 -17.71
C GLU A 167 -19.59 0.09 -17.04
N GLU A 168 -20.69 0.69 -16.57
CA GLU A 168 -20.74 2.06 -16.01
C GLU A 168 -19.74 2.31 -14.87
N HIS A 169 -19.45 1.27 -14.07
CA HIS A 169 -18.67 1.36 -12.84
C HIS A 169 -17.39 0.50 -12.88
N CYS A 170 -16.77 0.40 -14.05
CA CYS A 170 -15.56 -0.36 -14.30
C CYS A 170 -14.28 0.50 -14.27
N VAL A 171 -13.14 -0.16 -14.15
CA VAL A 171 -11.82 0.44 -14.46
C VAL A 171 -11.84 0.94 -15.90
N GLN A 172 -11.51 2.22 -16.08
CA GLN A 172 -11.41 2.86 -17.38
C GLN A 172 -10.00 2.67 -17.91
N ARG A 173 -9.87 2.13 -19.12
CA ARG A 173 -8.60 2.17 -19.84
C ARG A 173 -8.44 3.55 -20.50
N THR A 174 -7.21 4.06 -20.57
CA THR A 174 -6.93 5.37 -21.16
C THR A 174 -5.59 5.33 -21.88
N PRO A 175 -5.49 5.84 -23.13
CA PRO A 175 -4.23 5.80 -23.87
C PRO A 175 -3.16 6.63 -23.18
N LEU A 176 -1.89 6.23 -23.32
CA LEU A 176 -0.74 6.93 -22.73
C LEU A 176 -0.65 8.42 -23.11
N GLY A 177 -1.31 8.81 -24.20
CA GLY A 177 -1.50 10.20 -24.60
C GLY A 177 -0.30 10.79 -25.36
N PRO A 178 -0.47 11.96 -26.00
CA PRO A 178 0.64 12.73 -26.55
C PRO A 178 1.37 13.47 -25.42
N SER A 179 2.68 13.68 -25.56
CA SER A 179 3.45 14.45 -24.58
C SER A 179 2.91 15.86 -24.36
N LEU A 180 2.98 16.32 -23.11
CA LEU A 180 2.49 17.62 -22.72
C LEU A 180 3.29 18.76 -23.34
N GLY A 181 2.62 19.92 -23.50
CA GLY A 181 3.26 21.16 -23.95
C GLY A 181 4.08 21.87 -22.88
N VAL A 182 4.02 21.42 -21.63
CA VAL A 182 4.67 22.02 -20.46
C VAL A 182 5.20 20.94 -19.54
N ARG A 183 6.32 21.21 -18.86
CA ARG A 183 6.89 20.34 -17.81
C ARG A 183 7.70 21.14 -16.79
N VAL A 184 7.98 20.53 -15.65
CA VAL A 184 8.85 21.10 -14.62
C VAL A 184 10.12 20.26 -14.50
N SER A 185 11.27 20.94 -14.47
CA SER A 185 12.61 20.35 -14.26
C SER A 185 13.02 20.43 -12.80
N LYS A 186 13.83 19.46 -12.35
CA LYS A 186 14.43 19.42 -11.01
C LYS A 186 15.34 20.61 -10.70
N ASP A 187 15.85 21.29 -11.71
CA ASP A 187 16.77 22.41 -11.58
C ASP A 187 16.03 23.68 -11.11
N GLY A 188 15.75 23.75 -9.80
CA GLY A 188 15.01 24.85 -9.17
C GLY A 188 13.50 24.80 -9.37
N SER A 189 12.91 23.63 -9.68
CA SER A 189 11.49 23.48 -10.04
C SER A 189 11.09 24.36 -11.21
N THR A 190 11.90 24.41 -12.27
CA THR A 190 11.78 25.43 -13.32
C THR A 190 10.93 24.99 -14.50
N LEU A 191 10.10 25.91 -14.99
CA LEU A 191 9.11 25.66 -16.04
C LEU A 191 9.75 25.61 -17.43
N GLN A 192 9.50 24.50 -18.13
CA GLN A 192 9.82 24.34 -19.55
C GLN A 192 8.55 24.26 -20.39
N VAL A 193 8.58 24.85 -21.57
CA VAL A 193 7.49 24.83 -22.56
C VAL A 193 8.01 24.28 -23.88
N LEU A 194 7.25 23.38 -24.50
CA LEU A 194 7.57 22.76 -25.78
C LEU A 194 7.12 23.67 -26.93
N ASN A 195 8.05 24.03 -27.81
CA ASN A 195 7.67 24.53 -29.12
C ASN A 195 7.23 23.33 -29.99
N ARG A 196 5.94 23.25 -30.30
CA ARG A 196 5.34 22.15 -31.08
C ARG A 196 5.75 22.13 -32.55
N GLU A 197 6.26 23.24 -33.09
CA GLU A 197 6.68 23.35 -34.50
C GLU A 197 8.12 22.82 -34.69
N THR A 198 8.99 23.05 -33.69
CA THR A 198 10.40 22.64 -33.75
C THR A 198 10.71 21.37 -32.93
N GLY A 199 9.81 20.96 -32.03
CA GLY A 199 10.04 19.87 -31.08
C GLY A 199 11.03 20.21 -29.95
N VAL A 200 11.48 21.47 -29.86
CA VAL A 200 12.49 21.91 -28.89
C VAL A 200 11.82 22.46 -27.62
N TRP A 201 12.38 22.10 -26.46
CA TRP A 201 11.98 22.63 -25.16
C TRP A 201 12.71 23.95 -24.86
N PHE A 202 11.98 24.91 -24.27
CA PHE A 202 12.50 26.22 -23.89
C PHE A 202 12.21 26.49 -22.41
N TRP A 203 13.11 27.19 -21.73
CA TRP A 203 12.82 27.70 -20.38
C TRP A 203 11.87 28.90 -20.46
N ALA A 204 10.88 28.94 -19.58
CA ALA A 204 10.04 30.12 -19.41
C ALA A 204 10.85 31.26 -18.78
N CYS A 205 10.96 32.38 -19.51
CA CYS A 205 11.51 33.63 -19.01
C CYS A 205 10.62 34.20 -17.88
N HIS A 206 11.25 34.75 -16.83
CA HIS A 206 10.53 35.37 -15.72
C HIS A 206 10.00 36.77 -16.06
N ASP A 207 10.60 37.48 -17.02
CA ASP A 207 10.13 38.80 -17.44
C ASP A 207 8.70 38.71 -17.99
N ASN A 208 7.83 39.62 -17.54
CA ASN A 208 6.40 39.67 -17.85
C ASN A 208 5.58 38.42 -17.41
N PHE A 209 6.22 37.43 -16.76
CA PHE A 209 5.53 36.25 -16.24
C PHE A 209 4.61 36.64 -15.08
N ASN A 210 3.41 36.06 -15.05
CA ASN A 210 2.34 36.49 -14.17
C ASN A 210 1.45 35.32 -13.74
N LEU A 211 0.56 35.58 -12.77
CA LEU A 211 -0.29 34.55 -12.17
C LEU A 211 -1.21 33.86 -13.19
N THR A 212 -1.63 34.53 -14.27
CA THR A 212 -2.44 33.93 -15.33
C THR A 212 -1.65 32.88 -16.11
N LEU A 213 -0.39 33.17 -16.46
CA LEU A 213 0.51 32.23 -17.12
C LEU A 213 0.87 31.06 -16.17
N ALA A 214 1.16 31.35 -14.90
CA ALA A 214 1.40 30.32 -13.88
C ALA A 214 0.19 29.37 -13.72
N SER A 215 -1.03 29.93 -13.64
CA SER A 215 -2.26 29.16 -13.47
C SER A 215 -2.56 28.29 -14.69
N ALA A 216 -2.32 28.80 -15.90
CA ALA A 216 -2.49 28.02 -17.12
C ALA A 216 -1.43 26.92 -17.27
N ALA A 217 -0.20 27.13 -16.80
CA ALA A 217 0.83 26.08 -16.76
C ALA A 217 0.42 24.95 -15.81
N CYS A 218 -0.04 25.30 -14.60
CA CYS A 218 -0.47 24.32 -13.61
C CYS A 218 -1.74 23.56 -14.00
N LYS A 219 -2.70 24.20 -14.67
CA LYS A 219 -3.86 23.51 -15.26
C LYS A 219 -3.49 22.52 -16.36
N GLN A 220 -2.50 22.84 -17.19
CA GLN A 220 -1.97 21.87 -18.17
C GLN A 220 -1.27 20.67 -17.51
N LEU A 221 -0.77 20.84 -16.28
CA LEU A 221 -0.21 19.79 -15.42
C LEU A 221 -1.27 19.14 -14.49
N GLY A 222 -2.57 19.38 -14.69
CA GLY A 222 -3.64 18.74 -13.91
C GLY A 222 -3.85 19.28 -12.48
N TYR A 223 -3.40 20.52 -12.20
CA TYR A 223 -3.59 21.19 -10.91
C TYR A 223 -4.54 22.39 -11.01
N ASP A 224 -5.53 22.45 -10.10
CA ASP A 224 -6.45 23.59 -9.92
C ASP A 224 -6.09 24.51 -8.75
N SER A 225 -4.99 24.24 -8.06
CA SER A 225 -4.53 25.06 -6.93
C SER A 225 -4.00 26.40 -7.42
N VAL A 226 -4.06 27.43 -6.55
CA VAL A 226 -3.40 28.71 -6.81
C VAL A 226 -1.89 28.48 -6.78
N PRO A 227 -1.16 28.70 -7.90
CA PRO A 227 0.26 28.41 -7.96
C PRO A 227 1.10 29.52 -7.34
N THR A 228 2.32 29.18 -6.97
CA THR A 228 3.36 30.14 -6.64
C THR A 228 4.49 30.06 -7.68
N PHE A 229 5.11 31.19 -7.98
CA PHE A 229 6.24 31.26 -8.90
C PHE A 229 7.27 32.28 -8.41
N GLN A 230 8.54 32.05 -8.76
CA GLN A 230 9.67 32.88 -8.34
C GLN A 230 10.72 32.97 -9.46
N ALA A 231 11.50 34.05 -9.46
CA ALA A 231 12.70 34.16 -10.28
C ALA A 231 13.81 33.26 -9.72
N VAL A 232 14.47 32.50 -10.60
CA VAL A 232 15.71 31.78 -10.29
C VAL A 232 16.78 32.28 -11.24
N ASP A 233 17.90 32.73 -10.69
CA ASP A 233 19.02 33.25 -11.47
C ASP A 233 19.88 32.11 -12.04
N THR A 234 20.45 32.33 -13.22
CA THR A 234 21.24 31.32 -13.93
C THR A 234 22.72 31.40 -13.58
N VAL A 235 23.27 30.33 -12.99
CA VAL A 235 24.70 30.20 -12.67
C VAL A 235 25.35 29.01 -13.41
N ASP A 236 24.87 28.66 -14.61
CA ASP A 236 25.70 28.04 -15.66
C ASP A 236 25.04 28.17 -17.04
N VAL A 237 25.84 28.29 -18.10
CA VAL A 237 25.37 28.47 -19.49
C VAL A 237 25.75 27.25 -20.33
N ARG A 238 25.14 26.11 -20.01
CA ARG A 238 24.99 24.95 -20.91
C ARG A 238 23.61 24.34 -20.77
N GLY A 239 22.61 25.01 -21.34
CA GLY A 239 21.21 24.59 -21.24
C GLY A 239 20.35 25.12 -22.38
N LEU A 240 19.09 24.71 -22.37
CA LEU A 240 18.07 25.09 -23.35
C LEU A 240 17.92 26.62 -23.44
N PRO A 241 17.60 27.20 -24.61
CA PRO A 241 17.29 28.62 -24.74
C PRO A 241 16.06 29.03 -23.92
N PHE A 242 16.10 30.24 -23.33
CA PHE A 242 14.94 30.86 -22.66
C PHE A 242 14.16 31.78 -23.60
N ARG A 243 12.84 31.86 -23.40
CA ARG A 243 11.90 32.66 -24.20
C ARG A 243 10.74 33.20 -23.37
N GLU A 244 10.16 34.33 -23.80
CA GLU A 244 8.85 34.76 -23.31
C GLU A 244 7.79 33.69 -23.68
N VAL A 245 6.81 33.49 -22.80
CA VAL A 245 5.72 32.53 -23.00
C VAL A 245 4.39 33.26 -23.05
N THR A 246 3.54 32.87 -24.00
CA THR A 246 2.21 33.45 -24.21
C THR A 246 1.12 32.42 -23.99
N LEU A 247 -0.09 32.90 -23.74
CA LEU A 247 -1.29 32.07 -23.58
C LEU A 247 -2.08 32.08 -24.89
N SER A 248 -2.34 30.90 -25.46
CA SER A 248 -3.25 30.73 -26.59
C SER A 248 -4.20 29.58 -26.31
N ASN A 249 -5.51 29.79 -26.48
CA ASN A 249 -6.56 28.79 -26.19
C ASN A 249 -6.39 28.08 -24.82
N GLY A 250 -5.97 28.82 -23.79
CA GLY A 250 -5.74 28.28 -22.44
C GLY A 250 -4.49 27.43 -22.27
N SER A 251 -3.68 27.23 -23.32
CA SER A 251 -2.41 26.50 -23.28
C SER A 251 -1.22 27.46 -23.40
N LEU A 252 -0.05 27.05 -22.88
CA LEU A 252 1.17 27.86 -22.95
C LEU A 252 1.89 27.57 -24.26
N HIS A 253 2.36 28.64 -24.91
CA HIS A 253 3.14 28.57 -26.14
C HIS A 253 4.40 29.43 -25.99
N VAL A 254 5.49 28.96 -26.60
CA VAL A 254 6.74 29.73 -26.72
C VAL A 254 6.52 30.86 -27.72
N GLN A 255 6.87 32.10 -27.37
CA GLN A 255 6.83 33.20 -28.33
C GLN A 255 8.11 33.22 -29.16
N ASP A 256 7.98 33.04 -30.48
CA ASP A 256 9.13 32.86 -31.39
C ASP A 256 9.80 34.19 -31.83
N THR A 257 9.39 35.31 -31.25
CA THR A 257 10.06 36.60 -31.47
C THR A 257 11.43 36.62 -30.80
N SER A 258 12.39 37.35 -31.38
CA SER A 258 13.79 37.45 -30.90
C SER A 258 14.01 38.16 -29.55
N ARG A 259 12.95 38.30 -28.74
CA ARG A 259 13.00 38.85 -27.39
C ARG A 259 13.72 37.88 -26.46
N GLN A 260 14.91 38.29 -26.06
CA GLN A 260 15.70 37.62 -25.04
C GLN A 260 15.21 38.09 -23.65
N CYS A 261 15.21 37.19 -22.68
CA CYS A 261 14.94 37.52 -21.29
C CYS A 261 16.00 38.53 -20.81
N LEU A 262 15.59 39.73 -20.44
CA LEU A 262 16.48 40.84 -20.05
C LEU A 262 17.06 40.63 -18.65
N SER A 263 16.30 40.00 -17.74
CA SER A 263 16.80 39.62 -16.41
C SER A 263 17.79 38.45 -16.46
N GLY A 264 17.66 37.57 -17.47
CA GLY A 264 18.33 36.26 -17.47
C GLY A 264 17.75 35.26 -16.45
N SER A 265 16.72 35.64 -15.68
CA SER A 265 16.10 34.79 -14.67
C SER A 265 14.99 33.92 -15.28
N ARG A 266 14.90 32.67 -14.83
CA ARG A 266 13.90 31.68 -15.24
C ARG A 266 12.79 31.53 -14.20
N VAL A 267 11.63 31.06 -14.64
CA VAL A 267 10.47 30.80 -13.76
C VAL A 267 10.65 29.48 -13.01
N SER A 268 10.78 29.55 -11.69
CA SER A 268 10.40 28.44 -10.80
C SER A 268 8.89 28.42 -10.62
N LEU A 269 8.26 27.25 -10.69
CA LEU A 269 6.81 27.07 -10.59
C LEU A 269 6.47 25.96 -9.59
N THR A 270 5.62 26.27 -8.61
CA THR A 270 5.04 25.31 -7.68
C THR A 270 3.52 25.34 -7.81
N CYS A 271 2.95 24.28 -8.37
CA CYS A 271 1.51 24.21 -8.62
C CYS A 271 0.68 23.82 -7.40
N SER A 272 1.22 22.99 -6.51
CA SER A 272 0.58 22.60 -5.25
C SER A 272 1.63 22.26 -4.18
N GLY A 273 1.25 22.27 -2.91
CA GLY A 273 2.12 21.84 -1.82
C GLY A 273 2.13 20.31 -1.69
N CYS A 274 3.30 19.68 -1.82
CA CYS A 274 3.49 18.24 -1.79
C CYS A 274 4.79 17.82 -1.09
N GLY A 275 4.91 16.55 -0.70
CA GLY A 275 6.16 15.93 -0.26
C GLY A 275 6.70 16.43 1.10
N GLU A 276 5.85 16.96 1.97
CA GLU A 276 6.23 17.48 3.30
C GLU A 276 5.94 16.49 4.43
N SER A 277 6.99 15.88 4.99
CA SER A 277 6.92 14.94 6.12
C SER A 277 7.51 15.53 7.41
N LEU A 278 7.07 15.02 8.56
CA LEU A 278 7.62 15.38 9.88
C LEU A 278 8.79 14.45 10.26
N ARG A 279 10.03 14.90 9.95
CA ARG A 279 11.33 14.35 10.39
C ARG A 279 11.54 12.83 10.20
N THR A 280 12.46 12.51 9.28
CA THR A 280 12.94 11.15 8.99
C THR A 280 13.47 10.35 10.18
N PRO A 281 13.11 9.06 10.28
CA PRO A 281 13.85 8.08 11.09
C PRO A 281 15.26 7.82 10.49
N ARG A 282 16.30 7.79 11.32
CA ARG A 282 17.71 7.57 10.92
C ARG A 282 18.16 6.10 11.06
N ILE A 283 17.31 5.11 10.75
CA ILE A 283 17.57 3.71 11.11
C ILE A 283 17.24 2.76 9.95
N LEU A 284 18.10 1.75 9.75
CA LEU A 284 18.08 0.76 8.68
C LEU A 284 17.42 -0.55 9.15
N GLY A 285 16.64 -1.17 8.26
CA GLY A 285 15.91 -2.42 8.50
C GLY A 285 14.40 -2.19 8.59
N GLY A 286 13.60 -3.19 8.21
CA GLY A 286 12.14 -3.10 8.19
C GLY A 286 11.57 -2.83 9.59
N GLU A 287 11.11 -1.60 9.83
CA GLU A 287 10.63 -1.14 11.13
C GLU A 287 9.24 -0.49 11.04
N ARG A 288 8.59 -0.32 12.20
CA ARG A 288 7.30 0.37 12.31
C ARG A 288 7.44 1.82 11.85
N ALA A 289 6.64 2.18 10.86
CA ALA A 289 6.45 3.56 10.43
C ALA A 289 5.27 4.20 11.19
N THR A 290 5.30 5.52 11.34
CA THR A 290 4.11 6.30 11.72
C THR A 290 3.52 7.00 10.51
N ILE A 291 2.23 7.32 10.57
CA ILE A 291 1.55 7.96 9.42
C ILE A 291 1.94 9.44 9.26
N GLU A 292 2.42 10.12 10.30
CA GLU A 292 3.02 11.46 10.23
C GLU A 292 4.31 11.50 9.40
N ALA A 293 5.05 10.38 9.36
CA ALA A 293 6.27 10.25 8.57
C ALA A 293 5.96 9.98 7.08
N TRP A 294 4.83 9.32 6.78
CA TRP A 294 4.44 8.94 5.42
C TRP A 294 2.98 9.33 5.12
N PRO A 295 2.60 10.62 5.24
CA PRO A 295 1.20 11.07 5.23
C PRO A 295 0.48 10.94 3.87
N TRP A 296 1.18 10.48 2.84
CA TRP A 296 0.66 10.11 1.52
C TRP A 296 0.31 8.64 1.39
N GLN A 297 0.78 7.78 2.29
CA GLN A 297 0.49 6.35 2.26
C GLN A 297 -1.00 6.12 2.46
N VAL A 298 -1.60 5.31 1.58
CA VAL A 298 -2.98 4.84 1.73
C VAL A 298 -3.08 3.33 1.59
N SER A 299 -4.17 2.80 2.15
CA SER A 299 -4.60 1.42 2.00
C SER A 299 -5.79 1.40 1.03
N LEU A 300 -5.63 0.72 -0.10
CA LEU A 300 -6.70 0.42 -1.05
C LEU A 300 -7.43 -0.82 -0.57
N GLN A 301 -8.72 -0.66 -0.30
CA GLN A 301 -9.56 -1.71 0.27
C GLN A 301 -10.66 -2.11 -0.70
N TYR A 302 -10.78 -3.41 -0.97
CA TYR A 302 -11.93 -3.99 -1.66
C TYR A 302 -12.84 -4.61 -0.61
N GLN A 303 -14.13 -4.24 -0.57
CA GLN A 303 -15.08 -4.72 0.45
C GLN A 303 -14.60 -4.54 1.92
N ARG A 304 -13.80 -3.50 2.18
CA ARG A 304 -13.12 -3.18 3.46
C ARG A 304 -11.93 -4.08 3.83
N GLU A 305 -11.53 -5.02 2.97
CA GLU A 305 -10.29 -5.79 3.12
C GLU A 305 -9.16 -5.12 2.33
N HIS A 306 -7.97 -5.01 2.93
CA HIS A 306 -6.81 -4.43 2.27
C HIS A 306 -6.31 -5.32 1.13
N MET A 307 -6.16 -4.72 -0.05
CA MET A 307 -5.65 -5.40 -1.26
C MET A 307 -4.28 -4.88 -1.68
N CYS A 308 -4.08 -3.56 -1.61
CA CYS A 308 -2.89 -2.87 -2.12
C CYS A 308 -2.59 -1.59 -1.33
N GLY A 309 -1.35 -1.11 -1.41
CA GLY A 309 -0.96 0.24 -1.07
C GLY A 309 -1.33 1.27 -2.15
N GLY A 310 -1.06 2.54 -1.85
CA GLY A 310 -1.20 3.65 -2.77
C GLY A 310 -0.58 4.93 -2.21
N SER A 311 -0.50 5.96 -3.05
CA SER A 311 0.12 7.24 -2.73
C SER A 311 -0.81 8.41 -3.07
N ILE A 312 -1.15 9.27 -2.12
CA ILE A 312 -1.87 10.52 -2.40
C ILE A 312 -0.96 11.41 -3.25
N ILE A 313 -1.38 11.79 -4.46
CA ILE A 313 -0.68 12.76 -5.32
C ILE A 313 -1.46 14.07 -5.48
N GLY A 314 -2.69 14.12 -4.95
CA GLY A 314 -3.50 15.34 -4.84
C GLY A 314 -4.77 15.07 -4.03
N PRO A 315 -5.57 16.11 -3.67
CA PRO A 315 -6.73 15.93 -2.79
C PRO A 315 -7.76 14.92 -3.27
N ARG A 316 -7.88 14.70 -4.59
CA ARG A 316 -8.79 13.70 -5.20
C ARG A 316 -8.07 12.52 -5.86
N TRP A 317 -6.75 12.44 -5.78
CA TRP A 317 -5.95 11.57 -6.64
C TRP A 317 -5.00 10.70 -5.85
N VAL A 318 -5.11 9.39 -6.07
CA VAL A 318 -4.19 8.37 -5.55
C VAL A 318 -3.53 7.64 -6.71
N LEU A 319 -2.21 7.50 -6.63
CA LEU A 319 -1.36 6.72 -7.53
C LEU A 319 -1.13 5.32 -6.95
N THR A 320 -1.24 4.29 -7.77
CA THR A 320 -1.07 2.87 -7.38
C THR A 320 -0.76 2.00 -8.60
N ALA A 321 -0.75 0.67 -8.46
CA ALA A 321 -0.50 -0.28 -9.54
C ALA A 321 -1.80 -0.73 -10.25
N ALA A 322 -1.71 -1.07 -11.53
CA ALA A 322 -2.86 -1.53 -12.32
C ALA A 322 -3.32 -2.93 -11.91
N HIS A 323 -2.37 -3.81 -11.54
CA HIS A 323 -2.66 -5.20 -11.19
C HIS A 323 -3.60 -5.35 -9.99
N CYS A 324 -3.63 -4.35 -9.09
CA CYS A 324 -4.55 -4.28 -7.95
C CYS A 324 -6.02 -4.41 -8.36
N PHE A 325 -6.39 -3.95 -9.56
CA PHE A 325 -7.77 -3.96 -10.04
C PHE A 325 -8.08 -5.12 -11.00
N LYS A 326 -7.08 -5.91 -11.40
CA LYS A 326 -7.20 -6.97 -12.42
C LYS A 326 -8.24 -8.05 -12.08
N THR A 327 -8.37 -8.41 -10.81
CA THR A 327 -9.37 -9.40 -10.35
C THR A 327 -10.68 -8.75 -9.91
N ASN A 328 -10.65 -7.48 -9.55
CA ASN A 328 -11.77 -6.74 -8.96
C ASN A 328 -12.00 -5.42 -9.73
N PRO A 329 -12.47 -5.47 -10.99
CA PRO A 329 -12.49 -4.30 -11.88
C PRO A 329 -13.59 -3.27 -11.56
N ARG A 330 -14.50 -3.53 -10.61
CA ARG A 330 -15.60 -2.61 -10.29
C ARG A 330 -15.30 -1.62 -9.16
N THR A 331 -15.35 -0.34 -9.51
CA THR A 331 -14.92 0.80 -8.69
C THR A 331 -15.76 0.99 -7.43
N GLN A 332 -17.07 0.74 -7.48
CA GLN A 332 -18.00 0.91 -6.34
C GLN A 332 -17.63 0.10 -5.09
N SER A 333 -16.95 -1.03 -5.24
CA SER A 333 -16.51 -1.87 -4.11
C SER A 333 -15.20 -1.39 -3.47
N TRP A 334 -14.50 -0.45 -4.12
CA TRP A 334 -13.21 0.06 -3.68
C TRP A 334 -13.33 1.30 -2.80
N HIS A 335 -12.48 1.31 -1.78
CA HIS A 335 -12.38 2.35 -0.78
C HIS A 335 -10.91 2.71 -0.58
N VAL A 336 -10.62 3.97 -0.25
CA VAL A 336 -9.28 4.43 0.07
C VAL A 336 -9.25 4.86 1.53
N GLN A 337 -8.44 4.20 2.34
CA GLN A 337 -8.20 4.57 3.74
C GLN A 337 -6.90 5.38 3.84
N ALA A 338 -7.01 6.59 4.38
CA ALA A 338 -5.90 7.54 4.56
C ALA A 338 -5.77 8.01 6.02
N GLY A 339 -4.56 8.39 6.42
CA GLY A 339 -4.32 9.03 7.72
C GLY A 339 -4.36 8.10 8.93
N SER A 340 -4.10 6.81 8.74
CA SER A 340 -3.85 5.86 9.83
C SER A 340 -2.64 4.98 9.51
N GLU A 341 -1.85 4.67 10.54
CA GLU A 341 -0.81 3.64 10.47
C GLU A 341 -1.36 2.22 10.70
N LEU A 342 -2.61 2.10 11.16
CA LEU A 342 -3.26 0.82 11.44
C LEU A 342 -4.14 0.39 10.27
N LEU A 343 -3.96 -0.85 9.81
CA LEU A 343 -4.73 -1.43 8.71
C LEU A 343 -6.23 -1.61 9.02
N SER A 344 -6.58 -1.64 10.30
CA SER A 344 -7.94 -1.81 10.81
C SER A 344 -8.19 -0.85 11.98
N ASP A 345 -8.44 0.41 11.65
CA ASP A 345 -8.86 1.44 12.58
C ASP A 345 -10.28 1.91 12.27
N ALA A 346 -11.11 1.93 13.31
CA ALA A 346 -12.53 2.26 13.27
C ALA A 346 -12.81 3.76 13.08
N ASN A 347 -11.81 4.64 13.26
CA ASN A 347 -11.95 6.09 13.21
C ASN A 347 -11.45 6.73 11.89
N THR A 348 -11.22 5.94 10.85
CA THR A 348 -10.42 6.37 9.69
C THR A 348 -11.14 7.22 8.65
N ASN A 349 -10.36 8.07 7.97
CA ASN A 349 -10.81 8.79 6.77
C ASN A 349 -10.87 7.81 5.59
N THR A 350 -11.99 7.10 5.46
CA THR A 350 -12.29 6.27 4.29
C THR A 350 -12.99 7.09 3.20
N ALA A 351 -12.37 7.24 2.05
CA ALA A 351 -12.94 7.87 0.87
C ALA A 351 -13.47 6.82 -0.13
N LEU A 352 -14.58 7.16 -0.82
CA LEU A 352 -15.14 6.35 -1.90
C LEU A 352 -14.40 6.63 -3.22
N VAL A 353 -14.19 5.57 -3.99
CA VAL A 353 -13.64 5.65 -5.34
C VAL A 353 -14.73 6.04 -6.33
N GLU A 354 -14.46 7.05 -7.16
CA GLU A 354 -15.32 7.49 -8.27
C GLU A 354 -14.97 6.72 -9.55
N LYS A 355 -13.70 6.78 -9.94
CA LYS A 355 -13.15 6.15 -11.14
C LYS A 355 -11.76 5.59 -10.86
N VAL A 356 -11.36 4.59 -11.64
CA VAL A 356 -9.99 4.09 -11.70
C VAL A 356 -9.56 4.12 -13.16
N PHE A 357 -8.38 4.68 -13.44
CA PHE A 357 -7.80 4.77 -14.76
C PHE A 357 -6.55 3.88 -14.83
N VAL A 358 -6.39 3.13 -15.91
CA VAL A 358 -5.18 2.35 -16.25
C VAL A 358 -4.77 2.63 -17.70
N PRO A 359 -3.48 2.50 -18.07
CA PRO A 359 -3.07 2.64 -19.46
C PRO A 359 -3.75 1.63 -20.41
N ASP A 360 -3.98 2.05 -21.66
CA ASP A 360 -4.33 1.16 -22.78
C ASP A 360 -3.11 0.28 -23.15
N GLY A 361 -2.78 -0.68 -22.30
CA GLY A 361 -1.68 -1.63 -22.49
C GLY A 361 -2.16 -2.94 -23.12
N THR A 362 -1.53 -3.34 -24.23
CA THR A 362 -1.54 -4.74 -24.73
C THR A 362 -0.58 -5.64 -23.94
N SER A 363 0.16 -5.06 -22.99
CA SER A 363 1.21 -5.69 -22.20
C SER A 363 0.63 -6.51 -21.03
N VAL A 364 1.25 -7.66 -20.73
CA VAL A 364 0.76 -8.57 -19.68
C VAL A 364 1.09 -8.00 -18.30
N ILE A 365 0.12 -7.34 -17.68
CA ILE A 365 0.23 -6.86 -16.28
C ILE A 365 0.53 -8.05 -15.33
N PRO A 366 1.59 -8.00 -14.49
CA PRO A 366 2.37 -6.81 -14.10
C PRO A 366 3.69 -6.56 -14.87
N GLN A 367 4.07 -7.40 -15.83
CA GLN A 367 5.25 -7.19 -16.70
C GLN A 367 5.05 -6.07 -17.76
N GLY A 368 4.00 -5.27 -17.60
CA GLY A 368 3.54 -4.26 -18.56
C GLY A 368 3.39 -2.88 -17.93
N ASP A 369 2.36 -2.16 -18.39
CA ASP A 369 2.05 -0.80 -17.92
C ASP A 369 1.33 -0.81 -16.56
N ASP A 370 2.04 -1.25 -15.51
CA ASP A 370 1.48 -1.51 -14.18
C ASP A 370 1.34 -0.24 -13.31
N ILE A 371 0.47 0.66 -13.73
CA ILE A 371 0.17 1.93 -13.07
C ILE A 371 -1.34 2.22 -13.15
N ALA A 372 -1.90 2.78 -12.08
CA ALA A 372 -3.27 3.23 -12.03
C ALA A 372 -3.42 4.56 -11.30
N LEU A 373 -4.41 5.34 -11.73
CA LEU A 373 -4.88 6.54 -11.03
C LEU A 373 -6.28 6.29 -10.49
N VAL A 374 -6.46 6.49 -9.19
CA VAL A 374 -7.73 6.39 -8.50
C VAL A 374 -8.25 7.80 -8.23
N LYS A 375 -9.40 8.14 -8.81
CA LYS A 375 -10.11 9.39 -8.56
C LYS A 375 -11.11 9.19 -7.41
N LEU A 376 -11.05 10.07 -6.42
CA LEU A 376 -11.91 10.02 -5.23
C LEU A 376 -13.16 10.90 -5.42
N GLN A 377 -14.31 10.33 -5.06
CA GLN A 377 -15.63 10.99 -5.18
C GLN A 377 -15.70 12.28 -4.36
N THR A 378 -15.01 12.32 -3.22
CA THR A 378 -14.84 13.51 -2.38
C THR A 378 -13.35 13.76 -2.12
N PRO A 379 -12.91 15.03 -2.02
CA PRO A 379 -11.51 15.34 -1.77
C PRO A 379 -11.13 15.01 -0.31
N LEU A 380 -9.96 14.42 -0.14
CA LEU A 380 -9.33 14.19 1.16
C LEU A 380 -9.09 15.53 1.86
N ARG A 381 -9.35 15.55 3.18
CA ARG A 381 -9.05 16.69 4.04
C ARG A 381 -7.58 16.64 4.44
N LEU A 382 -6.78 17.51 3.84
CA LEU A 382 -5.35 17.59 4.14
C LEU A 382 -5.12 17.96 5.62
N SER A 383 -4.13 17.33 6.24
CA SER A 383 -3.83 17.45 7.67
C SER A 383 -2.37 17.08 7.97
N GLY A 384 -1.99 16.94 9.24
CA GLY A 384 -0.65 16.45 9.62
C GLY A 384 -0.37 15.02 9.13
N VAL A 385 -1.41 14.19 8.99
CA VAL A 385 -1.34 12.75 8.65
C VAL A 385 -1.94 12.41 7.28
N VAL A 386 -2.44 13.39 6.54
CA VAL A 386 -2.98 13.24 5.18
C VAL A 386 -2.43 14.36 4.31
N LYS A 387 -1.47 14.06 3.44
CA LYS A 387 -0.81 15.02 2.54
C LYS A 387 -0.41 14.35 1.23
N PRO A 388 -0.35 15.08 0.10
CA PRO A 388 0.17 14.52 -1.13
C PRO A 388 1.71 14.40 -1.11
N VAL A 389 2.24 13.38 -1.77
CA VAL A 389 3.65 13.28 -2.18
C VAL A 389 3.84 13.98 -3.54
N CYS A 390 5.04 14.45 -3.84
CA CYS A 390 5.32 15.05 -5.15
C CYS A 390 5.49 13.96 -6.23
N LEU A 391 5.03 14.24 -7.45
CA LEU A 391 5.45 13.48 -8.63
C LEU A 391 6.89 13.86 -9.03
N PRO A 392 7.70 12.93 -9.56
CA PRO A 392 9.08 13.19 -9.92
C PRO A 392 9.17 14.20 -11.08
N PHE A 393 10.31 14.90 -11.18
CA PHE A 393 10.59 15.79 -12.30
C PHE A 393 10.81 15.00 -13.60
N PHE A 394 10.53 15.64 -14.74
CA PHE A 394 10.70 15.01 -16.06
C PHE A 394 12.16 14.69 -16.42
N ASP A 395 13.10 15.31 -15.73
CA ASP A 395 14.54 15.10 -15.83
C ASP A 395 15.14 14.52 -14.53
N GLU A 396 14.31 13.93 -13.66
CA GLU A 396 14.78 13.18 -12.50
C GLU A 396 15.46 11.88 -12.94
N ASP A 397 16.71 11.64 -12.54
CA ASP A 397 17.46 10.45 -12.94
C ASP A 397 18.11 9.85 -11.71
N LEU A 398 17.70 8.64 -11.34
CA LEU A 398 18.17 7.95 -10.15
C LEU A 398 19.37 7.07 -10.50
N ASN A 399 20.52 7.39 -9.92
CA ASN A 399 21.73 6.60 -10.10
C ASN A 399 21.64 5.29 -9.29
N PRO A 400 22.26 4.19 -9.77
CA PRO A 400 22.43 3.00 -8.95
C PRO A 400 23.14 3.32 -7.62
N GLY A 401 22.64 2.75 -6.52
CA GLY A 401 23.09 3.06 -5.15
C GLY A 401 22.37 4.24 -4.49
N THR A 402 21.52 5.00 -5.20
CA THR A 402 20.69 6.05 -4.59
C THR A 402 19.76 5.45 -3.54
N PRO A 403 19.74 5.96 -2.28
CA PRO A 403 18.85 5.48 -1.24
C PRO A 403 17.41 5.90 -1.51
N VAL A 404 16.49 4.97 -1.34
CA VAL A 404 15.05 5.14 -1.55
C VAL A 404 14.28 4.36 -0.49
N TRP A 405 13.06 4.80 -0.18
CA TRP A 405 12.24 4.23 0.88
C TRP A 405 11.00 3.54 0.32
N VAL A 406 10.66 2.37 0.85
CA VAL A 406 9.40 1.68 0.57
C VAL A 406 8.58 1.56 1.85
N THR A 407 7.26 1.73 1.73
CA THR A 407 6.31 1.71 2.85
C THR A 407 5.06 0.91 2.52
N GLY A 408 4.52 0.20 3.52
CA GLY A 408 3.31 -0.59 3.32
C GLY A 408 2.94 -1.51 4.49
N TRP A 409 1.89 -2.31 4.29
CA TRP A 409 1.35 -3.27 5.27
C TRP A 409 1.50 -4.72 4.81
N GLY A 410 2.34 -4.97 3.79
CA GLY A 410 2.58 -6.28 3.24
C GLY A 410 3.24 -7.26 4.21
N TYR A 411 3.52 -8.45 3.71
CA TYR A 411 4.00 -9.54 4.54
C TYR A 411 5.42 -9.27 5.03
N THR A 412 5.58 -9.13 6.34
CA THR A 412 6.89 -9.02 7.01
C THR A 412 7.76 -10.28 6.91
N ARG A 413 7.24 -11.37 6.33
CA ARG A 413 7.91 -12.65 6.07
C ARG A 413 7.27 -13.31 4.85
N ARG A 414 8.05 -14.02 4.02
CA ARG A 414 7.59 -14.66 2.77
C ARG A 414 6.26 -15.42 2.84
N ASN A 415 6.02 -16.18 3.92
CA ASN A 415 4.77 -16.91 4.19
C ASN A 415 4.05 -16.34 5.42
N GLY A 416 4.02 -15.01 5.53
CA GLY A 416 3.50 -14.29 6.67
C GLY A 416 2.00 -14.00 6.61
N LYS A 417 1.61 -12.94 7.32
CA LYS A 417 0.33 -12.25 7.16
C LYS A 417 0.63 -10.77 6.95
N LEU A 418 -0.36 -10.03 6.46
CA LEU A 418 -0.30 -8.56 6.42
C LEU A 418 0.07 -8.01 7.81
N SER A 419 0.90 -6.99 7.84
CA SER A 419 1.16 -6.24 9.06
C SER A 419 -0.07 -5.45 9.46
N SER A 420 -0.46 -5.51 10.74
CA SER A 420 -1.53 -4.64 11.26
C SER A 420 -1.10 -3.18 11.40
N VAL A 421 0.20 -2.90 11.29
CA VAL A 421 0.82 -1.58 11.46
C VAL A 421 1.75 -1.27 10.30
N LEU A 422 1.76 -0.03 9.81
CA LEU A 422 2.57 0.42 8.69
C LEU A 422 4.05 0.12 8.94
N GLN A 423 4.73 -0.43 7.93
CA GLN A 423 6.16 -0.70 7.93
C GLN A 423 6.87 0.25 6.96
N GLN A 424 8.16 0.46 7.19
CA GLN A 424 9.07 1.21 6.32
C GLN A 424 10.40 0.48 6.16
N ALA A 425 11.05 0.65 5.02
CA ALA A 425 12.40 0.17 4.77
C ALA A 425 13.18 1.11 3.84
N GLU A 426 14.45 1.36 4.18
CA GLU A 426 15.43 1.97 3.29
C GLU A 426 16.10 0.88 2.44
N ILE A 427 16.09 1.06 1.12
CA ILE A 427 16.72 0.20 0.11
C ILE A 427 17.45 1.08 -0.91
N GLN A 428 18.14 0.48 -1.90
CA GLN A 428 18.89 1.22 -2.91
C GLN A 428 18.40 0.92 -4.32
N VAL A 429 18.47 1.92 -5.20
CA VAL A 429 18.24 1.74 -6.65
C VAL A 429 19.31 0.82 -7.23
N ILE A 430 18.90 -0.16 -8.04
CA ILE A 430 19.78 -1.15 -8.66
C ILE A 430 19.81 -0.91 -10.17
N ALA A 431 20.99 -0.99 -10.77
CA ALA A 431 21.16 -0.81 -12.21
C ALA A 431 20.33 -1.83 -13.01
N GLN A 432 19.60 -1.35 -14.02
CA GLN A 432 18.79 -2.21 -14.89
C GLN A 432 19.60 -3.34 -15.54
N SER A 433 20.88 -3.11 -15.84
CA SER A 433 21.81 -4.14 -16.36
C SER A 433 22.11 -5.26 -15.37
N VAL A 434 22.14 -4.99 -14.07
CA VAL A 434 22.26 -6.01 -13.02
C VAL A 434 20.94 -6.78 -12.89
N CYS A 435 19.82 -6.07 -12.94
CA CYS A 435 18.49 -6.65 -12.87
C CYS A 435 18.17 -7.58 -14.07
N ASN A 436 18.63 -7.21 -15.27
CA ASN A 436 18.50 -8.01 -16.50
C ASN A 436 19.60 -9.06 -16.68
N ALA A 437 20.45 -9.31 -15.66
CA ALA A 437 21.39 -10.41 -15.71
C ALA A 437 20.68 -11.78 -15.81
N VAL A 438 21.35 -12.77 -16.39
CA VAL A 438 20.82 -14.14 -16.54
C VAL A 438 20.53 -14.79 -15.17
N SER A 439 21.24 -14.37 -14.12
CA SER A 439 21.02 -14.81 -12.73
C SER A 439 19.87 -14.09 -12.00
N ALA A 440 19.19 -13.16 -12.66
CA ALA A 440 18.09 -12.36 -12.13
C ALA A 440 16.89 -12.46 -13.09
N TYR A 441 16.45 -11.36 -13.70
CA TYR A 441 15.23 -11.30 -14.53
C TYR A 441 15.45 -11.54 -16.03
N GLN A 442 16.64 -11.96 -16.46
CA GLN A 442 16.91 -12.49 -17.81
C GLN A 442 16.50 -11.59 -19.00
N GLY A 443 16.37 -10.27 -18.79
CA GLY A 443 15.95 -9.32 -19.81
C GLY A 443 14.51 -8.82 -19.71
N GLU A 444 13.73 -9.26 -18.72
CA GLU A 444 12.32 -8.83 -18.56
C GLU A 444 12.14 -7.38 -18.08
N ILE A 445 13.17 -6.72 -17.51
CA ILE A 445 13.04 -5.37 -16.95
C ILE A 445 13.17 -4.31 -18.06
N THR A 446 12.07 -3.61 -18.32
CA THR A 446 11.97 -2.56 -19.35
C THR A 446 12.37 -1.17 -18.81
N GLU A 447 12.55 -0.18 -19.69
CA GLU A 447 12.85 1.22 -19.31
C GLU A 447 11.71 1.88 -18.49
N LYS A 448 10.50 1.32 -18.58
CA LYS A 448 9.32 1.70 -17.79
C LYS A 448 9.31 1.11 -16.38
N MET A 449 10.38 0.40 -15.99
CA MET A 449 10.55 -0.24 -14.70
C MET A 449 11.84 0.25 -14.00
N LEU A 450 11.83 0.20 -12.68
CA LEU A 450 12.98 0.43 -11.80
C LEU A 450 13.20 -0.83 -10.96
N CYS A 451 14.45 -1.12 -10.64
CA CYS A 451 14.80 -2.12 -9.63
C CYS A 451 15.30 -1.43 -8.37
N ALA A 452 14.85 -1.89 -7.21
CA ALA A 452 15.37 -1.43 -5.93
C ALA A 452 15.38 -2.56 -4.89
N GLY A 453 16.34 -2.54 -3.98
CA GLY A 453 16.49 -3.55 -2.95
C GLY A 453 17.83 -3.44 -2.23
N LEU A 454 18.16 -4.46 -1.42
CA LEU A 454 19.51 -4.65 -0.90
C LEU A 454 20.17 -5.81 -1.65
N LEU A 455 21.38 -5.61 -2.19
CA LEU A 455 22.12 -6.65 -2.94
C LEU A 455 22.48 -7.89 -2.08
N GLN A 456 22.48 -7.73 -0.76
CA GLN A 456 22.66 -8.83 0.21
C GLN A 456 21.35 -9.55 0.57
N GLY A 457 20.21 -9.11 0.02
CA GLY A 457 18.87 -9.57 0.36
C GLY A 457 18.39 -9.11 1.75
N GLY A 458 17.32 -9.74 2.22
CA GLY A 458 16.78 -9.61 3.59
C GLY A 458 15.79 -8.47 3.83
N VAL A 459 15.79 -7.41 3.02
CA VAL A 459 14.83 -6.29 3.10
C VAL A 459 14.35 -5.94 1.70
N ASP A 460 13.02 -5.93 1.50
CA ASP A 460 12.34 -5.79 0.21
C ASP A 460 10.84 -5.55 0.43
N ALA A 461 10.13 -5.12 -0.62
CA ALA A 461 8.67 -5.14 -0.65
C ALA A 461 8.15 -6.59 -0.72
N CYS A 462 6.91 -6.83 -0.27
CA CYS A 462 6.31 -8.17 -0.32
C CYS A 462 4.81 -8.13 -0.65
N GLN A 463 4.14 -9.29 -0.61
CA GLN A 463 2.71 -9.39 -0.90
C GLN A 463 1.91 -8.46 0.04
N GLY A 464 1.07 -7.60 -0.55
CA GLY A 464 0.32 -6.54 0.14
C GLY A 464 0.97 -5.15 0.08
N ASP A 465 2.25 -5.03 -0.28
CA ASP A 465 2.88 -3.73 -0.53
C ASP A 465 2.62 -3.22 -1.96
N SER A 466 2.15 -4.10 -2.86
CA SER A 466 1.67 -3.80 -4.22
C SER A 466 0.94 -2.47 -4.33
N GLY A 467 1.32 -1.62 -5.28
CA GLY A 467 0.75 -0.29 -5.46
C GLY A 467 1.25 0.78 -4.46
N GLY A 468 1.96 0.38 -3.40
CA GLY A 468 2.63 1.30 -2.48
C GLY A 468 3.79 2.07 -3.14
N PRO A 469 4.23 3.17 -2.53
CA PRO A 469 5.26 4.02 -3.12
C PRO A 469 6.68 3.47 -2.94
N LEU A 470 7.52 3.75 -3.94
CA LEU A 470 8.97 3.90 -3.77
C LEU A 470 9.30 5.40 -3.75
N LEU A 471 9.92 5.83 -2.67
CA LEU A 471 10.05 7.23 -2.28
C LEU A 471 11.50 7.70 -2.31
N TYR A 472 11.73 8.91 -2.81
CA TYR A 472 13.03 9.55 -2.86
C TYR A 472 12.98 10.92 -2.18
N GLU A 473 13.95 11.18 -1.30
CA GLU A 473 14.08 12.46 -0.59
C GLU A 473 15.12 13.36 -1.30
N GLN A 474 14.68 14.56 -1.66
CA GLN A 474 15.55 15.66 -2.07
C GLN A 474 15.36 16.83 -1.09
N GLN A 475 14.80 17.96 -1.55
CA GLN A 475 14.24 19.00 -0.69
C GLN A 475 12.81 18.66 -0.23
N ARG A 476 12.12 17.80 -0.99
CA ARG A 476 10.78 17.28 -0.76
C ARG A 476 10.75 15.79 -1.13
N TRP A 477 9.75 15.08 -0.64
CA TRP A 477 9.53 13.67 -0.96
C TRP A 477 8.81 13.48 -2.29
N HIS A 478 9.37 12.60 -3.12
CA HIS A 478 8.86 12.28 -4.45
C HIS A 478 8.54 10.79 -4.58
N VAL A 479 7.42 10.43 -5.21
CA VAL A 479 7.09 9.03 -5.55
C VAL A 479 7.70 8.65 -6.90
N VAL A 480 8.92 8.12 -6.86
CA VAL A 480 9.71 7.76 -8.05
C VAL A 480 9.32 6.41 -8.64
N GLY A 481 8.79 5.51 -7.81
CA GLY A 481 8.33 4.19 -8.23
C GLY A 481 7.04 3.74 -7.53
N ILE A 482 6.45 2.67 -8.04
CA ILE A 482 5.26 2.00 -7.49
C ILE A 482 5.60 0.51 -7.35
N VAL A 483 5.35 -0.10 -6.19
CA VAL A 483 5.58 -1.54 -5.97
C VAL A 483 4.75 -2.35 -6.98
N SER A 484 5.42 -3.12 -7.84
CA SER A 484 4.78 -3.81 -8.96
C SER A 484 4.88 -5.33 -8.85
N TRP A 485 6.08 -5.91 -8.90
CA TRP A 485 6.29 -7.36 -8.79
C TRP A 485 7.71 -7.73 -8.34
N GLY A 486 7.96 -9.02 -8.13
CA GLY A 486 9.28 -9.56 -7.81
C GLY A 486 9.26 -11.08 -7.68
N GLN A 487 10.44 -11.72 -7.70
CA GLN A 487 10.55 -13.15 -7.39
C GLN A 487 10.81 -13.35 -5.89
N GLY A 488 9.78 -13.79 -5.18
CA GLY A 488 9.81 -13.91 -3.72
C GLY A 488 9.71 -12.54 -3.04
N CYS A 489 10.32 -12.45 -1.86
CA CYS A 489 10.53 -11.19 -1.14
C CYS A 489 11.90 -11.28 -0.45
N GLY A 490 12.79 -10.31 -0.70
CA GLY A 490 14.09 -10.20 -0.01
C GLY A 490 15.15 -11.19 -0.47
N GLU A 491 15.08 -11.69 -1.71
CA GLU A 491 16.12 -12.54 -2.27
C GLU A 491 17.29 -11.72 -2.82
N ALA A 492 18.53 -12.16 -2.53
CA ALA A 492 19.73 -11.41 -2.90
C ALA A 492 19.97 -11.33 -4.43
N SER A 493 19.40 -12.24 -5.20
CA SER A 493 19.54 -12.32 -6.67
C SER A 493 18.41 -11.63 -7.45
N THR A 494 17.24 -11.43 -6.85
CA THR A 494 16.02 -10.96 -7.52
C THR A 494 15.36 -9.84 -6.71
N PRO A 495 15.85 -8.60 -6.83
CA PRO A 495 15.33 -7.45 -6.08
C PRO A 495 13.92 -7.05 -6.55
N GLY A 496 13.17 -6.32 -5.73
CA GLY A 496 11.86 -5.79 -6.09
C GLY A 496 11.86 -4.96 -7.37
N VAL A 497 10.83 -5.16 -8.18
CA VAL A 497 10.56 -4.43 -9.43
C VAL A 497 9.41 -3.45 -9.21
N TYR A 498 9.64 -2.22 -9.65
CA TYR A 498 8.77 -1.08 -9.44
C TYR A 498 8.44 -0.42 -10.78
N THR A 499 7.23 0.10 -10.94
CA THR A 499 6.86 0.89 -12.13
C THR A 499 7.57 2.26 -12.06
N ASN A 500 8.26 2.67 -13.13
CA ASN A 500 9.00 3.93 -13.20
C ASN A 500 8.03 5.12 -13.39
N VAL A 501 7.70 5.87 -12.32
CA VAL A 501 6.67 6.92 -12.37
C VAL A 501 7.01 8.01 -13.39
N LYS A 502 8.30 8.32 -13.57
CA LYS A 502 8.78 9.29 -14.58
C LYS A 502 8.32 8.94 -15.99
N ALA A 503 8.27 7.64 -16.33
CA ALA A 503 7.86 7.17 -17.66
C ALA A 503 6.36 7.37 -17.96
N TYR A 504 5.55 7.75 -16.97
CA TYR A 504 4.09 7.94 -17.09
C TYR A 504 3.62 9.36 -16.73
N LEU A 505 4.52 10.33 -16.53
CA LEU A 505 4.13 11.70 -16.14
C LEU A 505 3.16 12.35 -17.15
N ASP A 506 3.41 12.18 -18.46
CA ASP A 506 2.50 12.66 -19.52
C ASP A 506 1.10 12.04 -19.39
N TRP A 507 1.00 10.73 -19.13
CA TRP A 507 -0.28 10.03 -18.92
C TRP A 507 -0.98 10.50 -17.63
N ILE A 508 -0.25 10.57 -16.52
CA ILE A 508 -0.78 10.99 -15.21
C ILE A 508 -1.43 12.37 -15.32
N HIS A 509 -0.70 13.34 -15.86
CA HIS A 509 -1.21 14.71 -16.01
C HIS A 509 -2.31 14.81 -17.07
N THR A 510 -2.28 13.99 -18.13
CA THR A 510 -3.36 13.93 -19.13
C THR A 510 -4.67 13.45 -18.51
N VAL A 511 -4.64 12.34 -17.75
CA VAL A 511 -5.81 11.80 -17.01
C VAL A 511 -6.33 12.80 -15.99
N GLN A 512 -5.44 13.43 -15.21
CA GLN A 512 -5.83 14.46 -14.24
C GLN A 512 -6.55 15.61 -14.93
N ARG A 513 -6.00 16.12 -16.04
CA ARG A 513 -6.55 17.25 -16.81
C ARG A 513 -7.88 16.92 -17.51
N SER A 514 -8.11 15.69 -17.95
CA SER A 514 -9.38 15.30 -18.57
C SER A 514 -10.55 15.18 -17.57
N GLU A 515 -10.25 15.19 -16.27
CA GLU A 515 -11.21 15.00 -15.18
C GLU A 515 -11.38 16.25 -14.29
N GLN A 516 -10.92 17.41 -14.78
CA GLN A 516 -11.15 18.77 -14.25
C GLN A 516 -12.43 19.40 -14.84
#